data_AF-A0A0P1KYC6-F1
#
_entry.id   AF-A0A0P1KYC6-F1
#
_cell.length_a   1.000
_cell.length_b   1.000
_cell.length_c   1.000
_cell.angle_alpha   90.00
_cell.angle_beta   90.00
_cell.angle_gamma   90.00
#
_symmetry.space_group_name_H-M   'P 1'
#
loop_
_entity.id
_entity.type
_entity.pdbx_description
1 polymer ?
#
loop_
_entity_poly.entity_id
_entity_poly.type
_entity_poly.pdbx_seq_one_letter_code
_entity_poly.pdbx_strand_id
1 'polypeptide(L)' 'MVRPNPYLLGKFLDPIFAIGVGTMSYYSYERKVGRPEGHSLNELIKKRWGRVRAGKQAAHE' A
#
# COMPACT_ATOMS: atom_id res chain seq x y z
N MET A 1 -11.94 12.49 -34.53
CA MET A 1 -11.39 13.35 -33.45
C MET A 1 -11.45 12.58 -32.15
N VAL A 2 -10.32 12.06 -31.67
CA VAL A 2 -10.25 11.32 -30.41
C VAL A 2 -10.21 12.35 -29.29
N ARG A 3 -11.23 12.38 -28.42
CA ARG A 3 -11.24 13.29 -27.27
C ARG A 3 -10.15 12.82 -26.30
N PRO A 4 -9.20 13.67 -25.89
CA PRO A 4 -8.24 13.28 -24.86
C PRO A 4 -9.04 13.10 -23.57
N ASN A 5 -9.17 11.85 -23.09
CA ASN A 5 -9.81 11.56 -21.82
C ASN A 5 -8.74 11.74 -20.74
N PRO A 6 -8.62 12.92 -20.11
CA PRO A 6 -7.37 13.30 -19.46
C PRO A 6 -7.14 12.48 -18.19
N TYR A 7 -8.21 11.89 -17.62
CA TYR A 7 -8.21 11.01 -16.46
C TYR A 7 -9.47 10.12 -16.54
N LEU A 8 -9.35 8.78 -16.49
CA LEU A 8 -10.54 7.91 -16.58
C LEU A 8 -11.52 8.10 -15.40
N LEU A 9 -11.01 8.48 -14.23
CA LEU A 9 -11.79 8.68 -12.99
C LEU A 9 -11.47 10.00 -12.27
N GLY A 10 -10.51 10.79 -12.77
CA GLY A 10 -10.02 12.02 -12.16
C GLY A 10 -8.56 11.94 -11.70
N LYS A 11 -7.82 13.06 -11.80
CA LYS A 11 -6.36 13.14 -11.56
C LYS A 11 -5.90 12.60 -10.19
N PHE A 12 -6.77 12.70 -9.19
CA PHE A 12 -6.49 12.23 -7.83
C PHE A 12 -7.15 10.89 -7.51
N LEU A 13 -8.23 10.53 -8.23
CA LEU A 13 -8.91 9.27 -7.99
C LEU A 13 -8.09 8.10 -8.51
N ASP A 14 -7.44 8.28 -9.66
CA ASP A 14 -6.62 7.25 -10.31
C ASP A 14 -5.50 6.68 -9.41
N PRO A 15 -4.65 7.49 -8.75
CA PRO A 15 -3.64 6.96 -7.82
C PRO A 15 -4.23 6.34 -6.55
N ILE A 16 -5.34 6.88 -6.02
CA ILE A 16 -6.02 6.29 -4.86
C ILE A 16 -6.56 4.90 -5.23
N PHE A 17 -7.17 4.79 -6.40
CA PHE A 17 -7.69 3.53 -6.92
C PHE A 17 -6.57 2.53 -7.19
N ALA A 18 -5.45 2.96 -7.78
CA ALA A 18 -4.30 2.12 -8.01
C ALA A 18 -3.73 1.53 -6.70
N ILE A 19 -3.61 2.36 -5.66
CA ILE A 19 -3.16 1.93 -4.33
C ILE A 19 -4.18 0.98 -3.69
N GLY A 20 -5.47 1.31 -3.76
CA GLY A 20 -6.54 0.50 -3.19
C GLY A 20 -6.63 -0.88 -3.83
N VAL A 21 -6.68 -0.93 -5.16
CA VAL A 21 -6.72 -2.18 -5.93
C VAL A 21 -5.47 -3.00 -5.69
N GLY A 22 -4.28 -2.39 -5.75
CA GLY A 22 -3.02 -3.10 -5.48
C GLY A 22 -2.98 -3.72 -4.08
N THR A 23 -3.44 -2.97 -3.07
CA THR A 23 -3.52 -3.47 -1.69
C THR A 23 -4.52 -4.63 -1.59
N MET A 24 -5.70 -4.49 -2.17
CA MET A 24 -6.75 -5.52 -2.13
C MET A 24 -6.34 -6.81 -2.87
N SER A 25 -5.70 -6.67 -4.03
CA SER A 25 -5.13 -7.80 -4.78
C SER A 25 -4.07 -8.54 -3.96
N TYR A 26 -3.21 -7.81 -3.26
CA TYR A 26 -2.20 -8.40 -2.39
C TYR A 26 -2.83 -9.16 -1.22
N TYR A 27 -3.84 -8.59 -0.57
CA TYR A 27 -4.62 -9.29 0.47
C TYR A 27 -5.31 -10.56 -0.06
N SER A 28 -5.89 -10.49 -1.26
CA SER A 28 -6.53 -11.65 -1.89
C SER A 28 -5.52 -12.76 -2.17
N TYR A 29 -4.31 -12.39 -2.63
CA TYR A 29 -3.21 -13.33 -2.85
C TYR A 29 -2.76 -13.99 -1.54
N GLU A 30 -2.54 -13.22 -0.47
CA GLU A 30 -2.15 -13.77 0.84
C GLU A 30 -3.19 -14.76 1.38
N ARG A 31 -4.48 -14.47 1.20
CA ARG A 31 -5.58 -15.37 1.59
C ARG A 31 -5.61 -16.68 0.79
N LYS A 32 -5.25 -16.65 -0.50
CA LYS A 32 -5.24 -17.83 -1.36
C LYS A 32 -4.02 -18.72 -1.15
N VAL A 33 -2.85 -18.14 -0.92
CA VAL A 33 -1.58 -18.87 -0.84
C VAL A 33 -1.30 -19.39 0.57
N GLY A 34 -2.01 -18.91 1.60
CA GLY A 34 -1.85 -19.40 2.96
C GLY A 34 -0.48 -19.03 3.52
N ARG A 35 -0.19 -17.73 3.54
CA ARG A 35 1.13 -17.22 3.92
C ARG A 35 1.44 -17.55 5.40
N PRO A 36 2.68 -17.94 5.75
CA PRO A 36 3.06 -18.26 7.12
C PRO A 36 2.84 -17.07 8.06
N GLU A 37 2.47 -17.38 9.31
CA GLU A 37 2.20 -16.39 10.34
C GLU A 37 3.40 -15.44 10.53
N GLY A 38 3.11 -14.15 10.73
CA GLY A 38 4.13 -13.10 10.90
C GLY A 38 4.65 -12.47 9.60
N HIS A 39 4.28 -12.97 8.42
CA HIS A 39 4.66 -12.37 7.13
C HIS A 39 3.52 -11.62 6.42
N SER A 40 2.39 -11.44 7.09
CA SER A 40 1.23 -10.71 6.55
C SER A 40 1.54 -9.23 6.35
N LEU A 41 0.85 -8.60 5.39
CA LEU A 41 1.03 -7.18 5.09
C LEU A 41 0.94 -6.29 6.36
N ASN A 42 -0.01 -6.55 7.25
CA ASN A 42 -0.19 -5.78 8.50
C ASN A 42 1.04 -5.84 9.42
N GLU A 43 1.65 -7.01 9.57
CA GLU A 43 2.86 -7.19 10.39
C GLU A 43 4.05 -6.47 9.77
N LEU A 44 4.19 -6.53 8.44
CA LEU A 44 5.23 -5.81 7.71
C LEU A 44 5.05 -4.28 7.82
N ILE A 45 3.82 -3.79 7.73
CA ILE A 45 3.48 -2.38 7.91
C ILE A 45 3.82 -1.95 9.34
N LYS A 46 3.37 -2.71 10.35
CA LYS A 46 3.66 -2.43 11.77
C LYS A 46 5.17 -2.39 12.04
N LYS A 47 5.93 -3.34 11.50
CA LYS A 47 7.40 -3.38 11.60
C LYS A 47 8.05 -2.18 10.91
N ARG A 48 7.57 -1.78 9.72
CA ARG A 48 8.07 -0.60 9.00
C ARG A 48 7.77 0.68 9.78
N TRP A 49 6.56 0.83 10.31
CA TRP A 49 6.18 2.01 11.08
C TRP A 49 6.99 2.13 12.37
N GLY A 50 7.23 1.01 13.07
CA GLY A 50 8.10 0.95 14.23
C GLY A 50 9.53 1.43 13.92
N ARG A 51 10.11 0.96 12.81
CA ARG A 51 11.44 1.44 12.36
C ARG A 51 11.45 2.93 12.01
N VAL A 52 10.43 3.42 11.30
CA VAL A 52 10.34 4.84 10.94
C VAL A 52 10.25 5.69 12.21
N ARG A 53 9.44 5.26 13.20
CA ARG A 53 9.31 5.97 14.49
C ARG A 53 10.62 5.95 15.30
N ALA A 54 11.30 4.80 15.35
CA ALA A 54 12.59 4.67 16.05
C ALA A 54 13.68 5.52 15.39
N GLY A 55 13.77 5.54 14.06
CA GLY A 55 14.69 6.41 13.33
C GLY A 55 14.39 7.90 13.52
N LYS A 56 13.11 8.26 13.72
CA LYS A 56 12.71 9.64 14.02
C LYS A 56 13.09 10.08 15.44
N GLN A 57 13.18 9.14 16.38
CA GLN A 57 13.64 9.40 17.76
C GLN A 57 15.16 9.55 17.81
N ALA A 58 15.91 8.71 17.09
CA ALA A 58 17.37 8.79 17.00
C ALA A 58 17.90 10.02 16.23
N ALA A 59 17.04 10.74 15.50
CA ALA A 59 17.40 11.96 14.77
C ALA A 59 17.06 13.25 15.56
N HIS A 60 16.51 13.13 16.77
CA HIS A 60 16.08 14.25 17.62
C HIS A 60 16.81 14.28 18.98
N GLU A 61 17.81 13.41 19.16
CA GLU A 61 18.89 13.53 20.17
C GLU A 61 20.18 13.96 19.47
#